data_AF-A0A4R8WDT5-F1
#
_entry.id   AF-A0A4R8WDT5-F1
#
_cell.length_a   1.000
_cell.length_b   1.000
_cell.length_c   1.000
_cell.angle_alpha   90.00
_cell.angle_beta   90.00
_cell.angle_gamma   90.00
#
_symmetry.space_group_name_H-M   'P 1'
#
loop_
_entity.id
_entity.type
_entity.pdbx_description
1 polymer ?
#
loop_
_entity_poly.entity_id
_entity_poly.type
_entity_poly.pdbx_seq_one_letter_code
_entity_poly.pdbx_strand_id
1 'polypeptide(L)'
;MSETDHRGTNQRGADPRGDDEQAWYLWQGVGVVGVIGVAIILFVATLWLAEGTGSPSQAGTSAVARRAAPAAATATLELPAVPLTEHVSPVPGVVFGVGGLRSVGVDDPAPGEVGAPALRVAVTLRNDTDTTVSLGSTVVNVYAGTHQLPMPGLSESAGAPLPEQVAPGATATGVFLFAVPVEDRSSVKIAVDYAAGVPRVVFAGAAPR
;
A
#
# COMPACT_ATOMS: atom_id res chain seq x y z
N MET A 1 -31.04 -76.64 -18.83
CA MET A 1 -31.31 -75.26 -19.26
C MET A 1 -30.16 -74.43 -18.75
N SER A 2 -29.45 -73.76 -19.65
CA SER A 2 -28.32 -72.83 -19.45
C SER A 2 -28.61 -71.78 -18.34
N GLU A 3 -27.70 -71.00 -17.76
CA GLU A 3 -26.40 -70.47 -18.16
C GLU A 3 -25.72 -69.84 -16.92
N THR A 4 -24.40 -69.83 -16.96
CA THR A 4 -23.36 -69.04 -16.26
C THR A 4 -23.72 -67.84 -15.34
N ASP A 5 -23.09 -67.83 -14.15
CA ASP A 5 -22.04 -66.89 -13.71
C ASP A 5 -22.31 -65.52 -13.03
N HIS A 6 -21.42 -65.27 -12.06
CA HIS A 6 -20.85 -64.01 -11.58
C HIS A 6 -21.58 -63.07 -10.59
N ARG A 7 -20.92 -62.95 -9.41
CA ARG A 7 -20.56 -61.72 -8.67
C ARG A 7 -21.69 -60.71 -8.39
N GLY A 8 -22.22 -60.75 -7.17
CA GLY A 8 -22.88 -59.61 -6.54
C GLY A 8 -21.92 -58.80 -5.68
N THR A 9 -21.29 -57.80 -6.27
CA THR A 9 -20.51 -56.75 -5.60
C THR A 9 -21.39 -55.84 -4.74
N ASN A 10 -20.79 -55.34 -3.65
CA ASN A 10 -21.16 -54.10 -2.96
C ASN A 10 -21.54 -52.99 -3.94
N GLN A 11 -22.52 -52.17 -3.56
CA GLN A 11 -22.54 -50.70 -3.60
C GLN A 11 -24.00 -50.24 -3.62
N ARG A 12 -24.38 -49.53 -2.55
CA ARG A 12 -25.68 -48.90 -2.33
C ARG A 12 -25.68 -47.59 -3.12
N GLY A 13 -26.70 -47.38 -3.96
CA GLY A 13 -26.96 -46.10 -4.65
C GLY A 13 -27.01 -44.95 -3.63
N ALA A 14 -26.32 -43.83 -3.88
CA ALA A 14 -26.71 -42.76 -4.80
C ALA A 14 -27.91 -41.95 -4.26
N ASP A 15 -27.59 -40.90 -3.51
CA ASP A 15 -28.41 -39.68 -3.39
C ASP A 15 -27.58 -38.52 -3.98
N PRO A 16 -28.11 -37.74 -4.95
CA PRO A 16 -27.39 -36.64 -5.57
C PRO A 16 -27.83 -35.27 -5.02
N ARG A 17 -26.85 -34.35 -4.94
CA ARG A 17 -26.92 -32.88 -4.82
C ARG A 17 -26.62 -32.32 -3.43
N GLY A 18 -25.49 -31.62 -3.36
CA GLY A 18 -25.17 -30.66 -2.31
C GLY A 18 -23.69 -30.58 -1.96
N ASP A 19 -22.77 -30.71 -2.93
CA ASP A 19 -21.32 -30.55 -2.71
C ASP A 19 -20.70 -29.85 -3.92
N ASP A 20 -20.88 -28.55 -3.97
CA ASP A 20 -20.17 -27.65 -4.88
C ASP A 20 -19.92 -26.35 -4.14
N GLU A 21 -18.74 -26.24 -3.52
CA GLU A 21 -17.88 -25.06 -3.60
C GLU A 21 -16.56 -25.29 -2.84
N GLN A 22 -15.48 -24.74 -3.39
CA GLN A 22 -14.09 -24.67 -2.88
C GLN A 22 -13.11 -25.80 -3.28
N ALA A 23 -12.86 -25.90 -4.58
CA ALA A 23 -11.61 -26.48 -5.11
C ALA A 23 -10.98 -25.53 -6.13
N TRP A 24 -10.03 -24.69 -5.68
CA TRP A 24 -8.89 -24.10 -6.44
C TRP A 24 -8.23 -23.04 -5.51
N TYR A 25 -6.93 -22.83 -5.36
CA TYR A 25 -5.70 -23.17 -6.08
C TYR A 25 -4.58 -23.48 -5.06
N LEU A 26 -3.79 -24.53 -5.32
CA LEU A 26 -2.44 -24.67 -4.78
C LEU A 26 -1.47 -24.92 -5.95
N TRP A 27 -0.96 -23.81 -6.49
CA TRP A 27 0.31 -23.63 -7.20
C TRP A 27 0.88 -22.35 -6.58
N GLN A 28 2.14 -22.21 -6.17
CA GLN A 28 3.39 -22.63 -6.78
C GLN A 28 4.47 -22.91 -5.72
N GLY A 29 5.46 -23.72 -6.07
CA GLY A 29 6.74 -23.76 -5.37
C GLY A 29 7.69 -22.67 -5.88
N VAL A 30 8.80 -22.47 -5.17
CA VAL A 30 10.19 -22.32 -5.66
C VAL A 30 11.09 -22.16 -4.42
N GLY A 31 12.12 -22.99 -4.32
CA GLY A 31 13.29 -22.68 -3.50
C GLY A 31 14.31 -21.88 -4.31
N VAL A 32 15.07 -21.01 -3.65
CA VAL A 32 16.55 -20.98 -3.67
C VAL A 32 17.03 -19.86 -2.75
N VAL A 33 17.98 -20.25 -1.92
CA VAL A 33 18.82 -19.46 -1.03
C VAL A 33 19.56 -18.37 -1.80
N GLY A 34 19.40 -17.12 -1.35
CA GLY A 34 20.18 -15.97 -1.79
C GLY A 34 20.51 -15.10 -0.57
N VAL A 35 21.70 -15.33 -0.03
CA VAL A 35 22.29 -14.60 1.10
C VAL A 35 22.44 -13.12 0.75
N ILE A 36 21.75 -12.23 1.48
CA ILE A 36 22.26 -10.88 1.76
C ILE A 36 21.95 -10.58 3.22
N GLY A 37 22.97 -10.74 4.05
CA GLY A 37 22.96 -10.24 5.41
C GLY A 37 23.05 -8.71 5.40
N VAL A 38 22.17 -8.08 6.16
CA VAL A 38 22.52 -6.85 6.89
C VAL A 38 21.94 -6.99 8.28
N ALA A 39 22.85 -6.93 9.25
CA ALA A 39 22.62 -7.12 10.66
C ALA A 39 21.61 -6.10 11.20
N ILE A 40 20.48 -6.60 11.72
CA ILE A 40 19.61 -5.85 12.62
C ILE A 40 20.26 -5.91 14.00
N ILE A 41 21.07 -4.91 14.34
CA ILE A 41 21.57 -4.73 15.70
C ILE A 41 20.42 -4.14 16.52
N LEU A 42 19.75 -5.02 17.26
CA LEU A 42 18.90 -4.71 18.40
C LEU A 42 19.78 -4.08 19.50
N PHE A 43 19.64 -2.78 19.74
CA PHE A 43 20.21 -2.17 20.96
C PHE A 43 19.14 -2.13 22.04
N VAL A 44 19.12 -3.18 22.84
CA VAL A 44 18.38 -3.27 24.10
C VAL A 44 19.19 -2.51 25.16
N ALA A 45 18.63 -1.41 25.66
CA ALA A 45 19.15 -0.72 26.82
C ALA A 45 18.78 -1.49 28.09
N THR A 46 19.77 -2.01 28.81
CA THR A 46 19.61 -2.38 30.22
C THR A 46 20.84 -1.94 31.02
N LEU A 47 20.53 -1.06 31.96
CA LEU A 47 21.35 -0.41 32.96
C LEU A 47 21.84 -1.46 33.99
N TRP A 48 23.15 -1.51 34.26
CA TRP A 48 23.68 -2.04 35.52
C TRP A 48 24.81 -1.14 36.02
N LEU A 49 24.72 -0.83 37.31
CA LEU A 49 25.62 -0.02 38.13
C LEU A 49 27.05 -0.61 38.16
N ALA A 50 28.04 0.25 37.99
CA ALA A 50 29.38 0.02 38.52
C ALA A 50 29.82 1.29 39.27
N GLU A 51 29.96 1.15 40.59
CA GLU A 51 30.54 2.14 41.48
C GLU A 51 32.05 2.17 41.23
N GLY A 52 32.55 3.31 40.76
CA GLY A 52 33.98 3.55 40.56
C GLY A 52 34.31 5.00 40.90
N THR A 53 34.76 5.22 42.13
CA THR A 53 35.37 6.47 42.60
C THR A 53 36.55 6.88 41.71
N GLY A 54 36.48 8.07 41.10
CA GLY A 54 37.61 8.70 40.44
C GLY A 54 37.22 9.92 39.60
N SER A 55 37.18 11.10 40.21
CA SER A 55 37.42 12.36 39.50
C SER A 55 38.94 12.61 39.52
N PRO A 56 39.55 12.99 38.39
CA PRO A 56 39.58 14.42 38.10
C PRO A 56 39.37 14.78 36.61
N SER A 57 38.71 15.93 36.43
CA SER A 57 38.89 16.92 35.36
C SER A 57 39.77 16.49 34.16
N GLN A 58 39.13 16.17 33.04
CA GLN A 58 39.70 16.43 31.72
C GLN A 58 38.76 17.34 30.94
N ALA A 59 39.26 18.54 30.71
CA ALA A 59 38.65 19.59 29.93
C ALA A 59 38.35 19.11 28.50
N GLY A 60 37.13 19.40 28.07
CA GLY A 60 36.83 19.87 26.72
C GLY A 60 37.53 19.18 25.57
N THR A 61 36.92 18.12 25.06
CA THR A 61 36.73 18.05 23.62
C THR A 61 35.34 17.52 23.38
N SER A 62 34.37 18.44 23.31
CA SER A 62 33.08 18.17 22.70
C SER A 62 33.35 17.77 21.25
N ALA A 63 33.55 16.48 21.01
CA ALA A 63 33.36 15.88 19.71
C ALA A 63 31.86 16.07 19.42
N VAL A 64 31.53 17.20 18.83
CA VAL A 64 30.20 17.44 18.27
C VAL A 64 30.03 16.34 17.23
N ALA A 65 29.32 15.29 17.61
CA ALA A 65 28.74 14.36 16.67
C ALA A 65 27.93 15.22 15.70
N ARG A 66 28.43 15.34 14.47
CA ARG A 66 27.70 16.03 13.42
C ARG A 66 26.48 15.15 13.18
N ARG A 67 25.36 15.51 13.80
CA ARG A 67 24.04 14.98 13.44
C ARG A 67 23.96 15.14 11.92
N ALA A 68 23.96 14.01 11.20
CA ALA A 68 23.71 14.02 9.77
C ALA A 68 22.43 14.83 9.58
N ALA A 69 22.55 15.92 8.82
CA ALA A 69 21.38 16.70 8.44
C ALA A 69 20.37 15.72 7.82
N PRO A 70 19.07 15.84 8.11
CA PRO A 70 18.08 15.07 7.37
C PRO A 70 18.36 15.31 5.89
N ALA A 71 18.52 14.23 5.13
CA ALA A 71 18.72 14.31 3.69
C ALA A 71 17.65 15.27 3.16
N ALA A 72 18.09 16.40 2.58
CA ALA A 72 17.17 17.35 1.98
C ALA A 72 16.33 16.54 1.00
N ALA A 73 15.01 16.47 1.26
CA ALA A 73 14.10 15.81 0.35
C ALA A 73 14.33 16.44 -1.02
N THR A 74 14.85 15.67 -1.96
CA THR A 74 14.99 16.11 -3.34
C THR A 74 13.60 16.48 -3.79
N ALA A 75 13.36 17.76 -4.07
CA ALA A 75 12.04 18.23 -4.44
C ALA A 75 11.63 17.55 -5.75
N THR A 76 10.70 16.59 -5.68
CA THR A 76 10.06 16.02 -6.86
C THR A 76 9.32 17.14 -7.60
N LEU A 77 9.48 17.22 -8.91
CA LEU A 77 8.70 18.15 -9.73
C LEU A 77 7.22 17.77 -9.63
N GLU A 78 6.36 18.71 -9.27
CA GLU A 78 4.91 18.51 -9.17
C GLU A 78 4.20 19.26 -10.30
N LEU A 79 3.17 18.65 -10.88
CA LEU A 79 2.22 19.35 -11.74
C LEU A 79 1.33 20.28 -10.90
N PRO A 80 0.76 21.34 -11.51
CA PRO A 80 -0.28 22.13 -10.85
C PRO A 80 -1.42 21.22 -10.34
N ALA A 81 -1.87 21.48 -9.12
CA ALA A 81 -2.99 20.74 -8.55
C ALA A 81 -4.27 20.97 -9.36
N VAL A 82 -4.98 19.88 -9.65
CA VAL A 82 -6.31 19.92 -10.29
C VAL A 82 -7.40 19.44 -9.32
N PRO A 83 -8.69 19.73 -9.58
CA PRO A 83 -9.79 19.16 -8.81
C PRO A 83 -9.77 17.63 -8.74
N LEU A 84 -10.30 17.06 -7.64
CA LEU A 84 -10.41 15.60 -7.44
C LEU A 84 -11.23 14.88 -8.53
N THR A 85 -12.05 15.58 -9.30
CA THR A 85 -12.89 15.01 -10.37
C THR A 85 -12.24 15.08 -11.74
N GLU A 86 -11.07 15.71 -11.86
CA GLU A 86 -10.36 15.86 -13.13
C GLU A 86 -9.45 14.68 -13.44
N HIS A 87 -9.01 14.63 -14.70
CA HIS A 87 -7.99 13.69 -15.18
C HIS A 87 -6.72 14.44 -15.57
N VAL A 88 -5.55 13.83 -15.35
CA VAL A 88 -4.24 14.45 -15.62
C VAL A 88 -3.30 13.46 -16.27
N SER A 89 -2.55 13.95 -17.27
CA SER A 89 -1.56 13.18 -18.00
C SER A 89 -0.15 13.69 -17.66
N PRO A 90 0.64 13.02 -16.79
CA PRO A 90 2.00 13.45 -16.49
C PRO A 90 2.99 13.19 -17.63
N VAL A 91 2.67 12.23 -18.48
CA VAL A 91 3.31 11.99 -19.78
C VAL A 91 2.22 11.74 -20.83
N PRO A 92 2.48 11.97 -22.13
CA PRO A 92 1.49 11.73 -23.17
C PRO A 92 0.92 10.31 -23.13
N GLY A 93 -0.40 10.19 -23.11
CA GLY A 93 -1.13 8.92 -23.20
C GLY A 93 -1.24 8.12 -21.90
N VAL A 94 -0.62 8.56 -20.80
CA VAL A 94 -0.83 7.95 -19.46
C VAL A 94 -1.71 8.89 -18.65
N VAL A 95 -2.97 8.52 -18.42
CA VAL A 95 -3.97 9.42 -17.81
C VAL A 95 -4.40 8.91 -16.44
N PHE A 96 -4.15 9.70 -15.41
CA PHE A 96 -4.57 9.44 -14.04
C PHE A 96 -5.86 10.16 -13.68
N GLY A 97 -6.62 9.60 -12.74
CA GLY A 97 -7.78 10.23 -12.12
C GLY A 97 -8.11 9.64 -10.75
N VAL A 98 -9.04 10.26 -10.04
CA VAL A 98 -9.61 9.72 -8.79
C VAL A 98 -11.00 9.18 -9.10
N GLY A 99 -11.10 7.86 -9.26
CA GLY A 99 -12.36 7.17 -9.57
C GLY A 99 -13.37 7.19 -8.43
N GLY A 100 -12.96 7.58 -7.23
CA GLY A 100 -13.88 7.82 -6.12
C GLY A 100 -13.22 7.96 -4.76
N LEU A 101 -13.93 8.63 -3.86
CA LEU A 101 -13.61 8.75 -2.45
C LEU A 101 -14.79 8.24 -1.62
N ARG A 102 -14.49 7.47 -0.58
CA ARG A 102 -15.48 6.97 0.39
C ARG A 102 -14.93 7.11 1.81
N SER A 103 -15.76 7.65 2.69
CA SER A 103 -15.55 7.56 4.14
C SER A 103 -15.80 6.12 4.56
N VAL A 104 -14.85 5.52 5.28
CA VAL A 104 -15.00 4.18 5.85
C VAL A 104 -14.51 4.19 7.30
N GLY A 105 -15.15 3.38 8.15
CA GLY A 105 -14.61 3.03 9.46
C GLY A 105 -13.64 1.87 9.33
N VAL A 106 -12.72 1.73 10.29
CA VAL A 106 -11.92 0.51 10.41
C VAL A 106 -12.81 -0.54 11.08
N ASP A 107 -13.16 -1.61 10.34
CA ASP A 107 -14.09 -2.65 10.81
C ASP A 107 -13.55 -3.48 11.99
N ASP A 108 -12.22 -3.54 12.17
CA ASP A 108 -11.56 -4.29 13.24
C ASP A 108 -10.42 -3.46 13.87
N PRO A 109 -10.73 -2.53 14.79
CA PRO A 109 -9.70 -1.78 15.49
C PRO A 109 -9.00 -2.66 16.53
N ALA A 110 -7.71 -2.38 16.79
CA ALA A 110 -6.99 -3.07 17.86
C ALA A 110 -7.69 -2.88 19.23
N PRO A 111 -7.55 -3.82 20.19
CA PRO A 111 -8.16 -3.65 21.51
C PRO A 111 -7.72 -2.35 22.18
N GLY A 112 -8.68 -1.47 22.48
CA GLY A 112 -8.44 -0.13 23.03
C GLY A 112 -8.35 1.00 21.99
N GLU A 113 -8.47 0.68 20.70
CA GLU A 113 -8.52 1.63 19.59
C GLU A 113 -9.98 1.80 19.15
N VAL A 114 -10.42 3.04 18.97
CA VAL A 114 -11.67 3.33 18.25
C VAL A 114 -11.29 3.40 16.79
N GLY A 115 -11.94 2.62 15.92
CA GLY A 115 -11.62 2.58 14.49
C GLY A 115 -11.47 3.99 13.91
N ALA A 116 -10.23 4.34 13.55
CA ALA A 116 -9.91 5.69 13.11
C ALA A 116 -10.63 5.98 11.78
N PRO A 117 -11.25 7.16 11.61
CA PRO A 117 -11.87 7.53 10.35
C PRO A 117 -10.88 7.43 9.19
N ALA A 118 -11.23 6.68 8.16
CA ALA A 118 -10.38 6.48 6.99
C ALA A 118 -11.07 6.92 5.70
N LEU A 119 -10.26 7.18 4.68
CA LEU A 119 -10.70 7.42 3.31
C LEU A 119 -10.23 6.27 2.42
N ARG A 120 -11.18 5.61 1.77
CA ARG A 120 -10.93 4.69 0.66
C ARG A 120 -10.83 5.53 -0.63
N VAL A 121 -9.66 5.49 -1.25
CA VAL A 121 -9.29 6.27 -2.43
C VAL A 121 -9.13 5.33 -3.61
N ALA A 122 -9.99 5.44 -4.62
CA ALA A 122 -9.83 4.72 -5.88
C ALA A 122 -9.05 5.62 -6.87
N VAL A 123 -7.85 5.20 -7.24
CA VAL A 123 -7.04 5.86 -8.27
C VAL A 123 -7.16 5.07 -9.55
N THR A 124 -7.53 5.75 -10.63
CA THR A 124 -7.67 5.16 -11.97
C THR A 124 -6.49 5.56 -12.84
N LEU A 125 -6.03 4.63 -13.67
CA LEU A 125 -5.10 4.91 -14.75
C LEU A 125 -5.66 4.37 -16.06
N ARG A 126 -5.74 5.22 -17.08
CA ARG A 126 -6.04 4.83 -18.46
C ARG A 126 -4.77 4.92 -19.30
N ASN A 127 -4.49 3.86 -20.03
CA ASN A 127 -3.37 3.80 -20.97
C ASN A 127 -3.91 4.08 -22.39
N ASP A 128 -3.77 5.31 -22.85
CA ASP A 128 -4.12 5.74 -24.21
C ASP A 128 -2.95 5.58 -25.21
N THR A 129 -1.86 4.94 -24.79
CA THR A 129 -0.74 4.61 -25.68
C THR A 129 -1.00 3.33 -26.47
N ASP A 130 -0.13 3.04 -27.44
CA ASP A 130 -0.09 1.81 -28.22
C ASP A 130 0.79 0.71 -27.60
N THR A 131 1.36 0.95 -26.42
CA THR A 131 2.24 0.00 -25.72
C THR A 131 1.80 -0.28 -24.29
N THR A 132 2.27 -1.38 -23.71
CA THR A 132 1.99 -1.69 -22.30
C THR A 132 2.70 -0.69 -21.38
N VAL A 133 1.95 -0.15 -20.41
CA VAL A 133 2.45 0.79 -19.40
C VAL A 133 2.72 0.04 -18.10
N SER A 134 3.87 0.31 -17.46
CA SER A 134 4.23 -0.25 -16.15
C SER A 134 3.80 0.68 -15.01
N LEU A 135 3.19 0.10 -13.96
CA LEU A 135 2.81 0.79 -12.72
C LEU A 135 3.62 0.33 -11.51
N GLY A 136 4.60 -0.57 -11.67
CA GLY A 136 5.35 -1.15 -10.53
C GLY A 136 6.17 -0.14 -9.71
N SER A 137 6.31 1.10 -10.17
CA SER A 137 6.93 2.21 -9.41
C SER A 137 5.93 3.26 -8.94
N THR A 138 4.63 3.04 -9.17
CA THR A 138 3.59 4.02 -8.85
C THR A 138 3.31 4.03 -7.35
N VAL A 139 3.43 5.20 -6.73
CA VAL A 139 3.12 5.42 -5.31
C VAL A 139 2.03 6.47 -5.17
N VAL A 140 1.04 6.19 -4.33
CA VAL A 140 -0.04 7.13 -4.00
C VAL A 140 0.18 7.64 -2.58
N ASN A 141 0.17 8.96 -2.43
CA ASN A 141 0.30 9.65 -1.16
C ASN A 141 -0.92 10.55 -0.92
N VAL A 142 -1.36 10.64 0.33
CA VAL A 142 -2.45 11.54 0.72
C VAL A 142 -1.95 12.53 1.77
N TYR A 143 -2.37 13.77 1.62
CA TYR A 143 -2.15 14.85 2.57
C TYR A 143 -3.49 15.49 2.91
N ALA A 144 -3.67 15.94 4.15
CA ALA A 144 -4.93 16.53 4.57
C ALA A 144 -4.75 17.72 5.54
N GLY A 145 -5.83 18.48 5.72
CA GLY A 145 -5.89 19.63 6.59
C GLY A 145 -5.21 20.88 6.01
N THR A 146 -5.30 22.00 6.72
CA THR A 146 -4.74 23.29 6.31
C THR A 146 -3.22 23.25 6.11
N HIS A 147 -2.54 22.42 6.88
CA HIS A 147 -1.10 22.23 6.83
C HIS A 147 -0.64 21.14 5.86
N GLN A 148 -1.58 20.44 5.20
CA GLN A 148 -1.28 19.36 4.25
C GLN A 148 -0.32 18.33 4.86
N LEU A 149 -0.66 17.85 6.06
CA LEU A 149 0.13 16.83 6.76
C LEU A 149 -0.01 15.48 6.04
N PRO A 150 1.06 14.67 5.95
CA PRO A 150 0.99 13.35 5.32
C PRO A 150 0.09 12.43 6.12
N MET A 151 -0.84 11.76 5.42
CA MET A 151 -1.80 10.83 6.00
C MET A 151 -1.24 9.39 5.90
N PRO A 152 -1.21 8.63 7.01
CA PRO A 152 -0.74 7.26 6.99
C PRO A 152 -1.61 6.36 6.08
N GLY A 153 -0.95 5.59 5.21
CA GLY A 153 -1.59 4.48 4.51
C GLY A 153 -1.90 3.34 5.49
N LEU A 154 -3.06 2.73 5.33
CA LEU A 154 -3.49 1.56 6.08
C LEU A 154 -3.28 0.28 5.25
N SER A 155 -3.21 -0.87 5.92
CA SER A 155 -2.80 -2.15 5.31
C SER A 155 -3.57 -2.50 4.03
N GLU A 156 -2.85 -3.04 3.05
CA GLU A 156 -3.35 -3.39 1.72
C GLU A 156 -4.43 -4.47 1.71
N SER A 157 -4.54 -5.28 2.78
CA SER A 157 -5.61 -6.27 2.93
C SER A 157 -7.02 -5.63 2.95
N ALA A 158 -7.12 -4.33 3.23
CA ALA A 158 -8.37 -3.56 3.13
C ALA A 158 -8.56 -2.86 1.76
N GLY A 159 -7.56 -2.95 0.87
CA GLY A 159 -7.50 -2.31 -0.44
C GLY A 159 -7.40 -3.30 -1.60
N ALA A 160 -7.16 -2.77 -2.79
CA ALA A 160 -6.83 -3.55 -3.99
C ALA A 160 -5.65 -2.84 -4.69
N PRO A 161 -4.44 -3.42 -4.73
CA PRO A 161 -3.29 -2.72 -5.30
C PRO A 161 -3.48 -2.44 -6.79
N LEU A 162 -2.72 -1.48 -7.32
CA LEU A 162 -2.62 -1.30 -8.77
C LEU A 162 -2.00 -2.57 -9.39
N PRO A 163 -2.46 -3.02 -10.57
CA PRO A 163 -1.77 -4.06 -11.30
C PRO A 163 -0.38 -3.56 -11.74
N GLU A 164 0.59 -4.46 -11.84
CA GLU A 164 1.95 -4.12 -12.28
C GLU A 164 2.00 -3.46 -13.67
N GLN A 165 1.05 -3.80 -14.54
CA GLN A 165 1.04 -3.35 -15.93
C GLN A 165 -0.39 -3.12 -16.44
N VAL A 166 -0.53 -2.20 -17.39
CA VAL A 166 -1.79 -1.86 -18.06
C VAL A 166 -1.60 -1.94 -19.58
N ALA A 167 -2.37 -2.82 -20.22
CA ALA A 167 -2.34 -3.00 -21.67
C ALA A 167 -2.77 -1.73 -22.44
N PRO A 168 -2.40 -1.61 -23.73
CA PRO A 168 -2.88 -0.51 -24.58
C PRO A 168 -4.41 -0.39 -24.58
N GLY A 169 -4.92 0.84 -24.46
CA GLY A 169 -6.34 1.15 -24.41
C GLY A 169 -7.07 0.71 -23.12
N ALA A 170 -6.39 0.03 -22.20
CA ALA A 170 -7.00 -0.48 -20.98
C ALA A 170 -7.03 0.58 -19.87
N THR A 171 -7.91 0.36 -18.90
CA THR A 171 -7.98 1.13 -17.65
C THR A 171 -7.77 0.20 -16.47
N ALA A 172 -6.93 0.60 -15.52
CA ALA A 172 -6.73 -0.04 -14.25
C ALA A 172 -7.25 0.84 -13.10
N THR A 173 -7.59 0.22 -11.98
CA THR A 173 -7.98 0.91 -10.75
C THR A 173 -7.26 0.28 -9.58
N GLY A 174 -6.59 1.11 -8.79
CA GLY A 174 -6.06 0.75 -7.48
C GLY A 174 -6.90 1.41 -6.40
N VAL A 175 -7.10 0.70 -5.29
CA VAL A 175 -7.87 1.15 -4.14
C VAL A 175 -6.99 1.16 -2.91
N PHE A 176 -6.80 2.34 -2.35
CA PHE A 176 -5.93 2.62 -1.23
C PHE A 176 -6.76 3.09 -0.04
N LEU A 177 -6.27 2.83 1.17
CA LEU A 177 -6.92 3.26 2.40
C LEU A 177 -5.96 4.17 3.19
N PHE A 178 -6.42 5.34 3.59
CA PHE A 178 -5.64 6.30 4.36
C PHE A 178 -6.38 6.73 5.62
N ALA A 179 -5.68 6.81 6.76
CA ALA A 179 -6.22 7.37 7.98
C ALA A 179 -6.32 8.90 7.83
N VAL A 180 -7.54 9.40 7.61
CA VAL A 180 -7.80 10.83 7.37
C VAL A 180 -8.89 11.31 8.33
N PRO A 181 -8.54 12.12 9.35
CA PRO A 181 -9.49 12.69 10.29
C PRO A 181 -10.58 13.49 9.57
N VAL A 182 -11.83 13.39 10.03
CA VAL A 182 -13.00 13.99 9.37
C VAL A 182 -12.88 15.53 9.28
N GLU A 183 -12.29 16.14 10.30
CA GLU A 183 -12.00 17.56 10.41
C GLU A 183 -11.04 18.07 9.32
N ASP A 184 -10.13 17.22 8.85
CA ASP A 184 -9.11 17.57 7.86
C ASP A 184 -9.58 17.35 6.41
N ARG A 185 -10.74 16.70 6.22
CA ARG A 185 -11.26 16.33 4.90
C ARG A 185 -11.77 17.49 4.06
N SER A 186 -11.86 18.70 4.59
CA SER A 186 -12.16 19.89 3.78
C SER A 186 -11.01 20.30 2.85
N SER A 187 -9.79 19.79 3.09
CA SER A 187 -8.62 20.09 2.27
C SER A 187 -7.74 18.85 2.11
N VAL A 188 -8.08 18.01 1.15
CA VAL A 188 -7.32 16.78 0.81
C VAL A 188 -6.51 17.01 -0.45
N LYS A 189 -5.25 16.56 -0.45
CA LYS A 189 -4.38 16.45 -1.62
C LYS A 189 -3.97 15.01 -1.82
N ILE A 190 -4.19 14.49 -3.02
CA ILE A 190 -3.77 13.17 -3.46
C ILE A 190 -2.65 13.36 -4.47
N ALA A 191 -1.50 12.78 -4.19
CA ALA A 191 -0.31 12.91 -5.00
C ALA A 191 0.10 11.53 -5.53
N VAL A 192 0.32 11.43 -6.84
CA VAL A 192 0.70 10.18 -7.51
C VAL A 192 2.07 10.33 -8.13
N ASP A 193 3.03 9.59 -7.59
CA ASP A 193 4.37 9.45 -8.12
C ASP A 193 4.37 8.27 -9.09
N TYR A 194 4.23 8.53 -10.39
CA TYR A 194 4.09 7.46 -11.40
C TYR A 194 5.41 6.72 -11.67
N ALA A 195 6.48 7.47 -11.95
CA ALA A 195 7.78 6.93 -12.28
C ALA A 195 8.88 7.95 -11.95
N ALA A 196 10.11 7.47 -11.73
CA ALA A 196 11.25 8.35 -11.49
C ALA A 196 11.48 9.31 -12.67
N GLY A 197 11.72 10.59 -12.36
CA GLY A 197 11.93 11.63 -13.36
C GLY A 197 10.66 12.14 -14.05
N VAL A 198 9.50 11.54 -13.78
CA VAL A 198 8.21 12.05 -14.25
C VAL A 198 7.63 13.01 -13.21
N PRO A 199 7.06 14.16 -13.63
CA PRO A 199 6.36 15.04 -12.70
C PRO A 199 5.22 14.33 -11.96
N ARG A 200 5.16 14.55 -10.64
CA ARG A 200 4.12 14.04 -9.77
C ARG A 200 2.76 14.65 -10.15
N VAL A 201 1.75 13.80 -10.25
CA VAL A 201 0.36 14.22 -10.45
C VAL A 201 -0.22 14.66 -9.11
N VAL A 202 -0.98 15.76 -9.10
CA VAL A 202 -1.58 16.30 -7.89
C VAL A 202 -3.07 16.58 -8.11
N PHE A 203 -3.91 15.95 -7.29
CA PHE A 203 -5.33 16.23 -7.17
C PHE A 203 -5.62 16.89 -5.82
N ALA A 204 -6.51 17.87 -5.76
CA ALA A 204 -6.86 18.57 -4.54
C ALA A 204 -8.36 18.89 -4.47
N GLY A 205 -8.92 18.85 -3.25
CA GLY A 205 -10.31 19.22 -3.00
C GLY A 205 -10.83 18.71 -1.67
N ALA A 206 -12.13 18.88 -1.43
CA ALA A 206 -12.80 18.33 -0.27
C ALA A 206 -13.16 16.85 -0.49
N ALA A 207 -13.04 16.05 0.57
CA ALA A 207 -13.40 14.64 0.60
C ALA A 207 -14.66 14.40 1.46
N PRO A 208 -15.35 13.25 1.28
CA PRO A 208 -16.51 12.89 2.09
C PRO A 208 -16.17 12.83 3.59
N ARG A 209 -17.05 13.38 4.42
CA ARG A 209 -16.97 13.27 5.89
C ARG A 209 -17.52 11.92 6.33
#